data_AF-A0A7C7ZLA4-F1
#
_entry.id   AF-A0A7C7ZLA4-F1
#
_cell.length_a   1.000
_cell.length_b   1.000
_cell.length_c   1.000
_cell.angle_alpha   90.00
_cell.angle_beta   90.00
_cell.angle_gamma   90.00
#
_symmetry.space_group_name_H-M   'P 1'
#
loop_
_entity.id
_entity.type
_entity.pdbx_description
1 polymer ?
#
loop_
_entity_poly.entity_id
_entity_poly.type
_entity_poly.pdbx_seq_one_letter_code
_entity_poly.pdbx_strand_id
1 'polypeptide(L)'
;MSSSKQPASTSFKAPDSSCLQLDEQGRLRHFLTTESLSKDVLTEIMDVAESFSTISHQAVKKVPVLRGKTIVNLFFENSTRTRTTFELAAKRLSADVINLNIATSAAAKGES
;
A
#
# COMPACT_ATOMS: atom_id res chain seq x y z
N MET A 1 -25.84 -34.25 -37.35
CA MET A 1 -25.50 -34.32 -35.91
C MET A 1 -24.07 -33.85 -35.73
N SER A 2 -23.86 -32.61 -35.30
CA SER A 2 -22.66 -32.22 -34.54
C SER A 2 -22.90 -30.84 -33.95
N SER A 3 -23.37 -30.81 -32.70
CA SER A 3 -23.46 -29.58 -31.92
C SER A 3 -22.19 -29.44 -31.10
N SER A 4 -21.34 -28.50 -31.49
CA SER A 4 -20.12 -28.11 -30.80
C SER A 4 -20.49 -27.34 -29.53
N LYS A 5 -20.23 -27.94 -28.36
CA LYS A 5 -20.44 -27.32 -27.05
C LYS A 5 -19.27 -26.39 -26.73
N GLN A 6 -19.50 -25.08 -26.68
CA GLN A 6 -18.52 -24.11 -26.17
C GLN A 6 -18.26 -24.32 -24.67
N PRO A 7 -17.01 -24.16 -24.19
CA PRO A 7 -16.70 -24.27 -22.76
C PRO A 7 -17.14 -23.02 -22.01
N ALA A 8 -17.68 -23.22 -20.81
CA ALA A 8 -18.12 -22.16 -19.90
C ALA A 8 -16.92 -21.34 -19.40
N SER A 9 -17.03 -20.01 -19.45
CA SER A 9 -16.11 -19.07 -18.82
C SER A 9 -16.28 -19.12 -17.30
N THR A 10 -15.39 -19.80 -16.60
CA THR A 10 -15.24 -19.66 -15.16
C THR A 10 -14.69 -18.27 -14.84
N SER A 11 -15.58 -17.35 -14.47
CA SER A 11 -15.20 -16.06 -13.91
C SER A 11 -14.50 -16.28 -12.57
N PHE A 12 -13.21 -15.94 -12.50
CA PHE A 12 -12.47 -15.88 -11.24
C PHE A 12 -13.04 -14.72 -10.42
N LYS A 13 -13.89 -15.02 -9.45
CA LYS A 13 -14.34 -14.01 -8.48
C LYS A 13 -13.16 -13.74 -7.56
N ALA A 14 -12.55 -12.57 -7.70
CA ALA A 14 -11.52 -12.10 -6.78
C ALA A 14 -12.02 -12.22 -5.32
N PRO A 15 -11.18 -12.63 -4.36
CA PRO A 15 -11.56 -12.64 -2.95
C PRO A 15 -12.10 -11.27 -2.56
N ASP A 16 -13.08 -11.25 -1.67
CA ASP A 16 -13.74 -10.02 -1.23
C ASP A 16 -12.69 -9.05 -0.67
N SER A 17 -12.35 -8.00 -1.42
CA SER A 17 -11.27 -7.08 -1.06
C SER A 17 -11.48 -6.42 0.30
N SER A 18 -12.72 -6.39 0.81
CA SER A 18 -13.02 -5.88 2.15
C SER A 18 -12.31 -6.67 3.26
N CYS A 19 -12.23 -8.01 3.16
CA CYS A 19 -11.64 -8.85 4.21
C CYS A 19 -10.12 -8.78 4.26
N LEU A 20 -9.48 -8.41 3.14
CA LEU A 20 -8.03 -8.23 3.08
C LEU A 20 -7.61 -6.85 3.57
N GLN A 21 -8.49 -5.85 3.57
CA GLN A 21 -8.15 -4.48 3.96
C GLN A 21 -8.39 -4.18 5.42
N LEU A 22 -9.41 -4.80 6.03
CA LEU A 22 -9.82 -4.54 7.41
C LEU A 22 -9.47 -5.72 8.33
N ASP A 23 -9.15 -5.45 9.59
CA ASP A 23 -9.04 -6.49 10.62
C ASP A 23 -10.41 -6.90 11.17
N GLU A 24 -10.43 -7.87 12.10
CA GLU A 24 -11.66 -8.38 12.73
C GLU A 24 -12.45 -7.28 13.49
N GLN A 25 -11.79 -6.17 13.84
CA GLN A 25 -12.39 -5.03 14.53
C GLN A 25 -12.82 -3.92 13.55
N GLY A 26 -12.68 -4.14 12.23
CA GLY A 26 -13.04 -3.17 11.20
C GLY A 26 -12.02 -2.05 11.00
N ARG A 27 -10.80 -2.16 11.57
CA ARG A 27 -9.75 -1.15 11.42
C ARG A 27 -8.94 -1.41 10.15
N LEU A 28 -8.47 -0.35 9.50
CA LEU A 28 -7.64 -0.45 8.31
C LEU A 28 -6.31 -1.14 8.64
N ARG A 29 -6.08 -2.30 8.00
CA ARG A 29 -4.86 -3.09 8.09
C ARG A 29 -4.02 -3.01 6.82
N HIS A 30 -4.67 -3.06 5.67
CA HIS A 30 -4.03 -3.00 4.35
C HIS A 30 -4.79 -2.00 3.47
N PHE A 31 -4.07 -1.11 2.79
CA PHE A 31 -4.64 -0.14 1.85
C PHE A 31 -4.28 -0.56 0.42
N LEU A 32 -5.17 -1.31 -0.22
CA LEU A 32 -4.97 -1.87 -1.56
C LEU A 32 -5.80 -1.13 -2.63
N THR A 33 -7.00 -0.68 -2.25
CA THR A 33 -8.05 -0.16 -3.12
C THR A 33 -9.02 0.70 -2.28
N THR A 34 -9.67 1.68 -2.91
CA THR A 34 -10.62 2.58 -2.22
C THR A 34 -12.07 2.10 -2.27
N GLU A 35 -12.38 1.21 -3.20
CA GLU A 35 -13.73 0.79 -3.59
C GLU A 35 -14.47 0.01 -2.49
N SER A 36 -13.73 -0.73 -1.65
CA SER A 36 -14.29 -1.53 -0.56
C SER A 36 -14.15 -0.88 0.82
N LEU A 37 -13.67 0.36 0.89
CA LEU A 37 -13.57 1.11 2.14
C LEU A 37 -14.83 1.94 2.37
N SER A 38 -15.30 1.93 3.61
CA SER A 38 -16.39 2.83 4.01
C SER A 38 -15.92 4.28 3.95
N LYS A 39 -16.89 5.19 3.78
CA LYS A 39 -16.63 6.63 3.82
C LYS A 39 -15.92 7.04 5.11
N ASP A 40 -16.31 6.46 6.25
CA ASP A 40 -15.76 6.81 7.56
C ASP A 40 -14.27 6.48 7.64
N VAL A 41 -13.84 5.31 7.15
CA VAL A 41 -12.41 4.94 7.09
C VAL A 41 -11.63 5.88 6.18
N LEU A 42 -12.20 6.25 5.02
CA LEU A 42 -11.55 7.19 4.10
C LEU A 42 -11.42 8.58 4.72
N THR A 43 -12.45 9.05 5.44
CA THR A 43 -12.40 10.32 6.17
C THR A 43 -11.35 10.27 7.29
N GLU A 44 -11.25 9.18 8.05
CA GLU A 44 -10.23 9.02 9.08
C GLU A 44 -8.81 9.12 8.50
N ILE A 45 -8.54 8.50 7.34
CA ILE A 45 -7.25 8.63 6.64
C ILE A 45 -6.96 10.10 6.30
N MET A 46 -7.97 10.84 5.82
CA MET A 46 -7.82 12.24 5.45
C MET A 46 -7.59 13.14 6.66
N ASP A 47 -8.30 12.91 7.76
CA ASP A 47 -8.14 13.65 9.02
C ASP A 47 -6.72 13.44 9.60
N VAL A 48 -6.24 12.20 9.57
CA VAL A 48 -4.87 11.87 9.96
C VAL A 48 -3.88 12.58 9.04
N ALA A 49 -4.08 12.55 7.72
CA ALA A 49 -3.20 13.23 6.77
C ALA A 49 -3.17 14.75 6.99
N GLU A 50 -4.31 15.38 7.30
CA GLU A 50 -4.39 16.81 7.61
C GLU A 50 -3.59 17.15 8.87
N SER A 51 -3.60 16.29 9.89
CA SER A 51 -2.79 16.49 11.10
C SER A 51 -1.29 16.63 10.79
N PHE A 52 -0.78 15.91 9.78
CA PHE A 52 0.61 16.00 9.33
C PHE A 52 0.92 17.23 8.47
N SER A 53 -0.10 17.91 7.90
CA SER A 53 0.12 19.13 7.12
C SER A 53 0.70 20.26 7.97
N THR A 54 0.27 20.36 9.23
CA THR A 54 0.70 21.37 10.20
C THR A 54 2.16 21.19 10.64
N ILE A 55 2.68 19.95 10.56
CA ILE A 55 4.05 19.58 10.94
C ILE A 55 5.09 20.12 9.93
N SER A 56 4.65 20.46 8.71
CA SER A 56 5.53 21.06 7.70
C SER A 56 6.14 22.41 8.12
N HIS A 57 5.49 23.12 9.04
CA HIS A 57 5.90 24.42 9.57
C HIS A 57 6.73 24.36 10.87
N GLN A 58 6.89 23.18 11.47
CA GLN A 58 7.63 23.04 12.72
C GLN A 58 9.14 22.89 12.49
N ALA A 59 9.95 23.44 13.41
CA ALA A 59 11.41 23.35 13.38
C ALA A 59 11.92 21.89 13.47
N VAL A 60 11.17 21.02 14.15
CA VAL A 60 11.46 19.57 14.23
C VAL A 60 10.53 18.83 13.27
N LYS A 61 11.04 18.50 12.08
CA LYS A 61 10.29 17.84 11.00
C LYS A 61 10.19 16.31 11.14
N LYS A 62 10.67 15.75 12.25
CA LYS A 62 10.71 14.29 12.49
C LYS A 62 9.88 13.93 13.71
N VAL A 63 8.86 13.09 13.51
CA VAL A 63 8.01 12.54 14.57
C VAL A 63 8.42 11.08 14.77
N PRO A 64 8.65 10.58 15.99
CA PRO A 64 9.17 9.24 16.21
C PRO A 64 8.11 8.12 16.15
N VAL A 65 7.00 8.32 15.43
CA VAL A 65 5.86 7.37 15.39
C VAL A 65 6.29 5.97 14.94
N LEU A 66 7.23 5.89 13.99
CA LEU A 66 7.70 4.63 13.40
C LEU A 66 9.16 4.33 13.74
N ARG A 67 9.70 4.92 14.82
CA ARG A 67 11.08 4.65 15.24
C ARG A 67 11.29 3.16 15.52
N GLY A 68 12.34 2.59 14.92
CA GLY A 68 12.65 1.16 15.02
C GLY A 68 11.75 0.26 14.17
N LYS A 69 10.95 0.84 13.26
CA LYS A 69 10.24 0.12 12.20
C LYS A 69 10.96 0.32 10.87
N THR A 70 10.98 -0.73 10.07
CA THR A 70 11.51 -0.71 8.71
C THR A 70 10.34 -0.67 7.72
N ILE A 71 10.38 0.28 6.78
CA ILE A 71 9.48 0.35 5.63
C ILE A 71 10.25 -0.07 4.39
N VAL A 72 9.69 -1.04 3.66
CA VAL A 72 10.27 -1.54 2.41
C VAL A 72 9.40 -1.08 1.25
N ASN A 73 10.00 -0.36 0.32
CA ASN A 73 9.37 0.09 -0.91
C ASN A 73 9.68 -0.89 -2.04
N LEU A 74 8.64 -1.46 -2.64
CA LEU A 74 8.72 -2.42 -3.73
C LEU A 74 8.01 -1.86 -4.96
N PHE A 75 8.77 -1.55 -6.01
CA PHE A 75 8.24 -1.06 -7.28
C PHE A 75 8.69 -1.99 -8.40
N PHE A 76 7.73 -2.67 -9.03
CA PHE A 76 7.98 -3.51 -10.23
C PHE A 76 8.22 -2.65 -11.47
N GLU A 77 7.54 -1.50 -11.53
CA GLU A 77 7.68 -0.50 -12.58
C GLU A 77 8.24 0.81 -12.03
N ASN A 78 9.03 1.51 -12.83
CA ASN A 78 9.66 2.76 -12.41
C ASN A 78 8.61 3.84 -12.06
N SER A 79 8.59 4.27 -10.79
CA SER A 79 7.72 5.37 -10.33
C SER A 79 8.46 6.34 -9.39
N THR A 80 9.14 7.32 -9.99
CA THR A 80 10.01 8.27 -9.26
C THR A 80 9.24 9.10 -8.24
N ARG A 81 8.06 9.63 -8.60
CA ARG A 81 7.28 10.50 -7.70
C ARG A 81 6.77 9.72 -6.49
N THR A 82 6.16 8.57 -6.71
CA THR A 82 5.61 7.74 -5.64
C THR A 82 6.70 7.21 -4.71
N ARG A 83 7.82 6.71 -5.27
CA ARG A 83 8.94 6.26 -4.43
C ARG A 83 9.47 7.39 -3.54
N THR A 84 9.65 8.58 -4.11
CA THR A 84 10.16 9.74 -3.39
C THR A 84 9.20 10.19 -2.28
N THR A 85 7.89 10.19 -2.52
CA THR A 85 6.91 10.59 -1.49
C THR A 85 6.84 9.59 -0.34
N PHE A 86 6.84 8.29 -0.63
CA PHE A 86 6.86 7.24 0.40
C PHE A 86 8.14 7.28 1.23
N GLU A 87 9.30 7.42 0.60
CA GLU A 87 10.58 7.54 1.28
C GLU A 87 10.64 8.78 2.19
N LEU A 88 10.16 9.93 1.69
CA LEU A 88 10.11 11.16 2.48
C LEU A 88 9.19 11.04 3.69
N ALA A 89 7.99 10.47 3.50
CA ALA A 89 7.03 10.27 4.58
C ALA A 89 7.59 9.33 5.66
N ALA A 90 8.14 8.17 5.28
CA ALA A 90 8.74 7.22 6.21
C ALA A 90 9.90 7.85 7.01
N LYS A 91 10.80 8.60 6.35
CA LYS A 91 11.89 9.32 7.03
C LYS A 91 11.40 10.40 7.99
N ARG A 92 10.32 11.10 7.67
CA ARG A 92 9.68 12.08 8.57
C ARG A 92 9.04 11.41 9.79
N LEU A 93 8.60 10.16 9.65
CA LEU A 93 8.08 9.34 10.75
C LEU A 93 9.18 8.56 11.50
N SER A 94 10.46 8.85 11.20
CA SER A 94 11.64 8.23 11.83
C SER A 94 11.77 6.72 11.59
N ALA A 95 11.18 6.21 10.52
CA ALA A 95 11.36 4.82 10.08
C ALA A 95 12.68 4.64 9.30
N ASP A 96 13.23 3.43 9.34
CA ASP A 96 14.26 2.99 8.41
C ASP A 96 13.63 2.64 7.06
N VAL A 97 14.25 3.05 5.95
CA VAL A 97 13.67 2.85 4.59
C VAL A 97 14.60 2.02 3.72
N ILE A 98 14.04 0.98 3.11
CA ILE A 98 14.72 0.14 2.13
C ILE A 98 13.97 0.24 0.79
N ASN A 99 14.63 0.70 -0.26
CA ASN A 99 14.08 0.68 -1.62
C ASN A 99 14.63 -0.54 -2.37
N LEU A 100 13.77 -1.51 -2.69
CA LEU A 100 14.16 -2.68 -3.45
C LEU A 100 14.16 -2.35 -4.95
N ASN A 101 15.30 -2.54 -5.60
CA ASN A 101 15.40 -2.45 -7.05
C ASN A 101 15.17 -3.84 -7.65
N ILE A 102 13.95 -4.06 -8.16
CA ILE A 102 13.56 -5.37 -8.68
C ILE A 102 14.44 -5.79 -9.87
N ALA A 103 14.82 -4.86 -10.73
CA ALA A 103 15.69 -5.12 -11.88
C ALA A 103 17.07 -5.66 -11.51
N THR A 104 17.53 -5.42 -10.28
CA THR A 104 18.79 -5.96 -9.74
C THR A 104 18.58 -7.04 -8.67
N SER A 105 17.33 -7.37 -8.33
CA SER A 105 16.99 -8.33 -7.29
C SER A 105 16.80 -9.74 -7.87
N ALA A 106 16.97 -10.76 -7.03
CA ALA A 106 16.85 -12.17 -7.39
C ALA A 106 15.44 -12.61 -7.87
N ALA A 107 14.45 -11.71 -7.95
CA ALA A 107 13.18 -11.97 -8.63
C ALA A 107 13.38 -12.38 -10.11
N ALA A 108 14.50 -11.98 -10.74
CA ALA A 108 14.90 -12.49 -12.05
C ALA A 108 15.36 -13.97 -12.07
N LYS A 109 15.62 -14.56 -10.89
CA LYS A 109 16.09 -15.95 -10.72
C LYS A 109 15.01 -16.95 -10.30
N GLY A 110 13.74 -16.55 -10.22
CA GLY A 110 12.62 -17.50 -10.11
C GLY A 110 12.34 -18.05 -8.71
N GLU A 111 12.53 -17.26 -7.66
CA GLU A 111 12.01 -17.59 -6.33
C GLU A 111 10.57 -17.06 -6.22
N SER A 112 9.58 -17.95 -6.37
CA SER A 112 8.14 -17.70 -6.16
C SER A 112 7.58 -18.62 -5.09
#